data_AF-A0A382EF55-F1
#
_entry.id   AF-A0A382EF55-F1
#
_cell.length_a   1.000
_cell.length_b   1.000
_cell.length_c   1.000
_cell.angle_alpha   90.00
_cell.angle_beta   90.00
_cell.angle_gamma   90.00
#
_symmetry.space_group_name_H-M   'P 1'
#
loop_
_entity.id
_entity.type
_entity.pdbx_description
1 polymer ?
#
loop_
_entity_poly.entity_id
_entity_poly.type
_entity_poly.pdbx_seq_one_letter_code
_entity_poly.pdbx_strand_id
1 'polypeptide(L)'
;MDSLDGFNSCLSSEGWSFIGIPNQEAGPEDPANNPEYIQALILCNSRTGIGEAFQEFQTSRSEMDPDEIREQNEQTIRLGDCLRGKGWSVGELTPNEDGLLNPTEFQSPDGDIDTNDIRDCISELGLLDEDE
;
A
#
# COMPACT_ATOMS: atom_id res chain seq x y z
N MET A 1 -12.76 -11.39 -5.05
CA MET A 1 -11.29 -11.41 -5.19
C MET A 1 -10.87 -9.97 -5.14
N ASP A 2 -9.90 -9.67 -4.28
CA ASP A 2 -9.35 -8.33 -4.15
C ASP A 2 -8.71 -7.89 -5.49
N SER A 3 -8.82 -6.61 -5.84
CA SER A 3 -8.32 -6.08 -7.12
C SER A 3 -6.80 -6.24 -7.26
N LEU A 4 -6.06 -6.20 -6.13
CA LEU A 4 -4.62 -6.46 -6.06
C LEU A 4 -4.28 -7.95 -6.23
N ASP A 5 -5.03 -8.84 -5.58
CA ASP A 5 -4.86 -10.29 -5.74
C ASP A 5 -5.11 -10.74 -7.20
N GLY A 6 -6.20 -10.25 -7.80
CA GLY A 6 -6.53 -10.53 -9.20
C GLY A 6 -5.49 -9.98 -10.18
N PHE A 7 -4.94 -8.79 -9.90
CA PHE A 7 -3.89 -8.19 -10.70
C PHE A 7 -2.59 -9.00 -10.65
N ASN A 8 -2.15 -9.39 -9.45
CA ASN A 8 -0.94 -10.20 -9.27
C ASN A 8 -1.08 -11.58 -9.93
N SER A 9 -2.24 -12.22 -9.82
CA SER A 9 -2.52 -13.49 -10.50
C SER A 9 -2.52 -13.35 -12.03
N CYS A 10 -3.03 -12.23 -12.56
CA CYS A 10 -3.00 -11.95 -13.99
C CYS A 10 -1.56 -11.76 -14.49
N LEU A 11 -0.74 -10.95 -13.80
CA LEU A 11 0.67 -10.76 -14.16
C LEU A 11 1.44 -12.08 -14.14
N SER A 12 1.23 -12.89 -13.11
CA SER A 12 1.87 -14.21 -13.01
C SER A 12 1.48 -15.13 -14.17
N SER A 13 0.24 -15.03 -14.67
CA SER A 13 -0.21 -15.77 -15.84
C SER A 13 0.44 -15.29 -17.15
N GLU A 14 0.76 -14.00 -17.24
CA GLU A 14 1.54 -13.42 -18.34
C GLU A 14 3.06 -13.67 -18.19
N GLY A 15 3.49 -14.37 -17.13
CA GLY A 15 4.89 -14.72 -16.87
C GLY A 15 5.69 -13.63 -16.14
N TRP A 16 5.01 -12.63 -15.58
CA TRP A 16 5.62 -11.50 -14.89
C TRP A 16 5.26 -11.46 -13.41
N SER A 17 6.13 -10.86 -12.60
CA SER A 17 5.80 -10.42 -11.25
C SER A 17 5.76 -8.90 -11.24
N PHE A 18 4.98 -8.30 -10.34
CA PHE A 18 4.99 -6.84 -10.21
C PHE A 18 6.37 -6.38 -9.72
N ILE A 19 7.10 -5.70 -10.59
CA ILE A 19 8.45 -5.17 -10.33
C ILE A 19 8.46 -3.64 -10.20
N GLY A 20 7.29 -3.02 -10.20
CA GLY A 20 7.12 -1.57 -10.15
C GLY A 20 6.47 -1.01 -11.41
N ILE A 21 6.15 0.29 -11.37
CA ILE A 21 5.64 1.04 -12.52
C ILE A 21 6.79 1.51 -13.42
N PRO A 22 6.56 1.64 -14.74
CA PRO A 22 7.58 2.07 -15.69
C PRO A 22 8.17 3.43 -15.30
N ASN A 23 9.50 3.51 -15.21
CA ASN A 23 10.22 4.72 -14.85
C ASN A 23 11.08 5.21 -16.01
N GLN A 24 10.66 6.27 -16.69
CA GLN A 24 11.39 6.84 -17.82
C GLN A 24 12.80 7.36 -17.45
N GLU A 25 13.04 7.71 -16.19
CA GLU A 25 14.33 8.22 -15.70
C GLU A 25 15.37 7.10 -15.49
N ALA A 26 14.90 5.87 -15.25
CA ALA A 26 15.76 4.70 -15.05
C ALA A 26 16.37 4.16 -16.36
N GLY A 27 15.90 4.64 -17.51
CA GLY A 27 16.40 4.26 -18.83
C GLY A 27 15.86 2.91 -19.34
N PRO A 28 16.09 2.59 -20.62
CA PRO A 28 15.45 1.46 -21.29
C PRO A 28 15.94 0.07 -20.84
N GLU A 29 17.04 0.02 -20.08
CA GLU A 29 17.58 -1.23 -19.54
C GLU A 29 16.87 -1.66 -18.25
N ASP A 30 16.07 -0.76 -17.66
CA ASP A 30 15.27 -1.09 -16.48
C ASP A 30 14.18 -2.11 -16.86
N PRO A 31 14.04 -3.21 -16.11
CA PRO A 31 13.05 -4.24 -16.40
C PRO A 31 11.61 -3.72 -16.30
N ALA A 32 11.33 -2.67 -15.53
CA ALA A 32 10.02 -2.03 -15.48
C ALA A 32 9.69 -1.24 -16.76
N ASN A 33 10.69 -0.94 -17.60
CA ASN A 33 10.53 -0.32 -18.92
C ASN A 33 10.45 -1.33 -20.07
N ASN A 34 10.49 -2.63 -19.77
CA ASN A 34 10.35 -3.67 -20.78
C ASN A 34 8.97 -3.58 -21.47
N PRO A 35 8.89 -3.53 -22.81
CA PRO A 35 7.62 -3.34 -23.51
C PRO A 35 6.60 -4.46 -23.25
N GLU A 36 7.04 -5.71 -23.15
CA GLU A 36 6.20 -6.87 -22.85
C GLU A 36 5.65 -6.80 -21.41
N TYR A 37 6.45 -6.32 -20.46
CA TYR A 37 5.99 -6.06 -19.10
C TYR A 37 4.95 -4.93 -19.06
N ILE A 38 5.18 -3.83 -19.79
CA ILE A 38 4.22 -2.71 -19.89
C ILE A 38 2.88 -3.19 -20.49
N GLN A 39 2.91 -4.04 -21.50
CA GLN A 39 1.69 -4.61 -22.08
C GLN A 39 0.94 -5.49 -21.08
N ALA A 40 1.65 -6.32 -20.30
CA ALA A 40 1.05 -7.14 -19.25
C ALA A 40 0.41 -6.27 -18.16
N LEU A 41 1.07 -5.19 -17.74
CA LEU A 41 0.51 -4.21 -16.78
C LEU A 41 -0.79 -3.60 -17.29
N ILE A 42 -0.84 -3.13 -18.54
CA ILE A 42 -2.04 -2.54 -19.15
C ILE A 42 -3.18 -3.56 -19.24
N LEU A 43 -2.87 -4.76 -19.70
CA LEU A 43 -3.84 -5.85 -19.84
C LEU A 43 -4.45 -6.23 -18.47
N CYS A 44 -3.59 -6.44 -17.48
CA CYS A 44 -4.03 -6.85 -16.15
C CYS A 44 -4.77 -5.75 -15.42
N ASN A 45 -4.37 -4.48 -15.60
CA ASN A 45 -5.12 -3.34 -15.12
C ASN A 45 -6.52 -3.29 -15.77
N SER A 46 -6.64 -3.41 -17.09
CA SER A 46 -7.94 -3.40 -17.78
C SER A 46 -8.88 -4.53 -17.35
N ARG A 47 -8.35 -5.65 -16.85
CA ARG A 47 -9.15 -6.79 -16.36
C ARG A 47 -9.59 -6.63 -14.91
N THR A 48 -8.81 -5.91 -14.10
CA THR A 48 -9.00 -5.86 -12.63
C THR A 48 -9.48 -4.50 -12.14
N GLY A 49 -9.31 -3.44 -12.93
CA GLY A 49 -9.62 -2.06 -12.54
C GLY A 49 -8.69 -1.51 -11.46
N ILE A 50 -7.54 -2.15 -11.19
CA ILE A 50 -6.68 -1.76 -10.06
C ILE A 50 -6.17 -0.32 -10.16
N GLY A 51 -5.96 0.18 -11.38
CA GLY A 51 -5.54 1.55 -11.62
C GLY A 51 -6.62 2.58 -11.27
N GLU A 52 -7.89 2.28 -11.53
CA GLU A 52 -9.01 3.12 -11.09
C GLU A 52 -9.12 3.10 -9.57
N ALA A 53 -9.10 1.91 -8.96
CA ALA A 53 -9.13 1.78 -7.49
C ALA A 53 -7.97 2.51 -6.80
N PHE A 54 -6.76 2.48 -7.39
CA PHE A 54 -5.60 3.20 -6.88
C PHE A 54 -5.68 4.72 -7.10
N GLN A 55 -6.32 5.16 -8.19
CA GLN A 55 -6.61 6.58 -8.40
C GLN A 55 -7.66 7.09 -7.43
N GLU A 56 -8.76 6.37 -7.24
CA GLU A 56 -9.80 6.70 -6.25
C GLU A 56 -9.21 6.77 -4.84
N PHE A 57 -8.34 5.83 -4.48
CA PHE A 57 -7.63 5.87 -3.19
C PHE A 57 -6.74 7.11 -3.04
N GLN A 58 -5.97 7.46 -4.07
CA GLN A 58 -5.14 8.68 -4.05
C GLN A 58 -5.98 9.95 -4.00
N THR A 59 -7.06 10.03 -4.79
CA THR A 59 -7.97 11.18 -4.78
C THR A 59 -8.63 11.33 -3.41
N SER A 60 -9.15 10.25 -2.82
CA SER A 60 -9.69 10.28 -1.47
C SER A 60 -8.67 10.79 -0.44
N ARG A 61 -7.39 10.40 -0.56
CA ARG A 61 -6.31 10.85 0.31
C ARG A 61 -5.95 12.33 0.12
N SER A 62 -5.90 12.80 -1.12
CA SER A 62 -5.59 14.22 -1.41
C SER A 62 -6.79 15.16 -1.19
N GLU A 63 -8.02 14.64 -1.17
CA GLU A 63 -9.23 15.39 -0.83
C GLU A 63 -9.54 15.39 0.68
N MET A 64 -8.76 14.69 1.51
CA MET A 64 -8.94 14.71 2.97
C MET A 64 -8.79 16.14 3.51
N ASP A 65 -9.76 16.56 4.32
CA ASP A 65 -9.65 17.80 5.07
C ASP A 65 -8.59 17.68 6.19
N PRO A 66 -8.02 18.80 6.67
CA PRO A 66 -6.95 18.78 7.68
C PRO A 66 -7.32 18.04 8.99
N ASP A 67 -8.60 18.04 9.36
CA ASP A 67 -9.09 17.31 10.53
C ASP A 67 -9.06 15.79 10.33
N GLU A 68 -9.36 15.32 9.12
CA GLU A 68 -9.35 13.91 8.73
C GLU A 68 -7.90 13.40 8.63
N ILE A 69 -6.98 14.21 8.08
CA ILE A 69 -5.55 13.93 8.08
C ILE A 69 -5.00 13.81 9.51
N ARG A 70 -5.43 14.70 10.42
CA ARG A 70 -5.03 14.65 11.83
C ARG A 70 -5.50 13.36 12.48
N GLU A 71 -6.78 13.00 12.31
CA GLU A 71 -7.34 11.77 12.87
C GLU A 71 -6.61 10.53 12.33
N GLN A 72 -6.43 10.44 11.01
CA GLN A 72 -5.71 9.35 10.39
C GLN A 72 -4.26 9.25 10.90
N ASN A 73 -3.56 10.38 11.07
CA ASN A 73 -2.21 10.41 11.63
C ASN A 73 -2.17 9.92 13.08
N GLU A 74 -3.15 10.28 13.91
CA GLU A 74 -3.28 9.76 15.28
C GLU A 74 -3.48 8.24 15.29
N GLN A 75 -4.30 7.71 14.38
CA GLN A 75 -4.51 6.27 14.22
C GLN A 75 -3.22 5.57 13.78
N THR A 76 -2.50 6.12 12.79
CA THR A 76 -1.21 5.58 12.31
C THR A 76 -0.17 5.51 13.42
N ILE A 77 -0.07 6.55 14.26
CA ILE A 77 0.85 6.56 15.41
C ILE A 77 0.52 5.43 16.38
N ARG A 78 -0.76 5.30 16.78
CA ARG A 78 -1.21 4.25 17.71
C ARG A 78 -0.95 2.85 17.17
N LEU A 79 -1.26 2.62 15.89
CA LEU A 79 -1.01 1.35 15.22
C LEU A 79 0.49 1.02 15.19
N GLY A 80 1.32 2.00 14.83
CA GLY A 80 2.78 1.85 14.84
C GLY A 80 3.33 1.48 16.22
N ASP A 81 2.83 2.11 17.28
CA ASP A 81 3.24 1.81 18.65
C ASP A 81 2.83 0.41 19.11
N CYS A 82 1.61 -0.03 18.77
CA CYS A 82 1.16 -1.40 19.06
C CYS A 82 2.03 -2.44 18.34
N LEU A 83 2.30 -2.24 17.06
CA LEU A 83 3.13 -3.14 16.26
C LEU A 83 4.58 -3.19 16.79
N ARG A 84 5.17 -2.06 17.18
CA ARG A 84 6.48 -2.04 17.85
C ARG A 84 6.47 -2.85 19.15
N GLY A 85 5.38 -2.79 19.92
CA GLY A 85 5.19 -3.62 21.12
C GLY A 85 5.17 -5.13 20.83
N LYS A 86 4.69 -5.52 19.64
CA LYS A 86 4.71 -6.90 19.13
C LYS A 86 6.04 -7.31 18.48
N GLY A 87 7.03 -6.41 18.45
CA GLY A 87 8.36 -6.67 17.90
C GLY A 87 8.53 -6.30 16.43
N TRP A 88 7.56 -5.61 15.83
CA TRP A 88 7.71 -5.13 14.46
C TRP A 88 8.74 -3.99 14.37
N SER A 89 9.46 -3.99 13.26
CA SER A 89 10.33 -2.89 12.85
C SER A 89 9.49 -1.84 12.13
N VAL A 90 8.95 -0.89 12.90
CA VAL A 90 8.22 0.28 12.38
C VAL A 90 9.14 1.51 12.50
N GLY A 91 9.64 1.97 11.36
CA GLY A 91 10.52 3.12 11.22
C GLY A 91 9.88 4.44 11.68
N GLU A 92 10.63 5.53 11.49
CA GLU A 92 10.12 6.87 11.78
C GLU A 92 8.91 7.19 10.91
N LEU A 93 7.88 7.79 11.51
CA LEU A 93 6.69 8.24 10.81
C LEU A 93 6.93 9.65 10.27
N THR A 94 7.03 9.79 8.96
CA THR A 94 7.25 11.08 8.30
C THR A 94 6.04 11.46 7.43
N PRO A 95 5.63 12.74 7.41
CA PRO A 95 4.52 13.18 6.56
C PRO A 95 4.91 13.12 5.07
N ASN A 96 3.97 12.66 4.24
CA ASN A 96 4.07 12.72 2.78
C ASN A 96 3.64 14.10 2.23
N GLU A 97 3.50 14.22 0.91
CA GLU A 97 3.09 15.47 0.25
C GLU A 97 1.70 15.98 0.70
N ASP A 98 0.80 15.07 1.06
CA ASP A 98 -0.54 15.40 1.59
C ASP A 98 -0.54 15.64 3.11
N GLY A 99 0.58 15.43 3.82
CA GLY A 99 0.68 15.57 5.28
C GLY A 99 0.30 14.32 6.08
N LEU A 100 0.10 13.19 5.40
CA LEU A 100 -0.15 11.88 6.00
C LEU A 100 1.14 11.19 6.42
N LEU A 101 1.16 10.68 7.64
CA LEU A 101 2.29 9.98 8.22
C LEU A 101 2.45 8.59 7.60
N ASN A 102 3.65 8.29 7.12
CA ASN A 102 4.04 6.97 6.63
C ASN A 102 5.34 6.51 7.31
N PRO A 103 5.46 5.21 7.64
CA PRO A 103 6.68 4.68 8.20
C PRO A 103 7.77 4.53 7.14
N THR A 104 9.01 4.87 7.50
CA THR A 104 10.18 4.64 6.64
C THR A 104 10.58 3.16 6.53
N GLU A 105 10.14 2.34 7.48
CA GLU A 105 10.34 0.90 7.52
C GLU A 105 9.09 0.24 8.10
N PHE A 106 8.63 -0.86 7.52
CA PHE A 106 7.48 -1.59 8.02
C PHE A 106 7.65 -3.10 7.76
N GLN A 107 8.19 -3.81 8.75
CA GLN A 107 8.44 -5.25 8.67
C GLN A 107 8.05 -5.95 9.97
N SER A 108 7.47 -7.14 9.84
CA SER A 108 7.23 -8.01 11.00
C SER A 108 8.54 -8.69 11.46
N PRO A 109 8.56 -9.30 12.65
CA PRO A 109 9.72 -10.06 13.14
C PRO A 109 10.18 -11.17 12.20
N ASP A 110 9.28 -11.76 11.42
CA ASP A 110 9.55 -12.87 10.51
C ASP A 110 9.99 -12.41 9.10
N GLY A 111 10.04 -11.10 8.86
CA GLY A 111 10.51 -10.50 7.60
C GLY A 111 9.44 -10.34 6.50
N ASP A 112 8.27 -10.94 6.68
CA ASP A 112 7.09 -10.78 5.82
C ASP A 112 6.00 -9.95 6.50
N ILE A 113 5.01 -9.42 5.77
CA ILE A 113 3.91 -8.69 6.40
C ILE A 113 2.95 -9.69 7.08
N ASP A 114 2.86 -9.68 8.41
CA ASP A 114 1.86 -10.45 9.16
C ASP A 114 0.57 -9.64 9.36
N THR A 115 -0.46 -9.98 8.58
CA THR A 115 -1.76 -9.30 8.66
C THR A 115 -2.55 -9.62 9.94
N ASN A 116 -2.21 -10.67 10.68
CA ASN A 116 -2.88 -11.00 11.95
C ASN A 116 -2.47 -10.03 13.05
N ASP A 117 -1.17 -9.73 13.16
CA ASP A 117 -0.69 -8.75 14.13
C ASP A 117 -1.25 -7.35 13.89
N ILE A 118 -1.36 -6.96 12.61
CA ILE A 118 -2.01 -5.71 12.21
C ILE A 118 -3.47 -5.71 12.65
N ARG A 119 -4.23 -6.78 12.36
CA ARG A 119 -5.64 -6.89 12.77
C ARG A 119 -5.84 -6.90 14.28
N ASP A 120 -4.96 -7.57 15.01
CA ASP A 120 -4.97 -7.60 16.47
C ASP A 120 -4.78 -6.19 17.03
N CYS A 121 -3.80 -5.44 16.52
CA CYS A 121 -3.55 -4.06 16.94
C CYS A 121 -4.73 -3.15 16.61
N ILE A 122 -5.28 -3.23 15.40
CA ILE A 122 -6.45 -2.44 15.01
C ILE A 122 -7.63 -2.76 15.95
N SER A 123 -7.84 -4.03 16.28
CA SER A 123 -8.91 -4.47 17.18
C SER A 123 -8.69 -4.02 18.63
N GLU A 124 -7.45 -4.12 19.15
CA GLU A 124 -7.09 -3.68 20.50
C GLU A 124 -7.25 -2.17 20.68
N LEU A 125 -6.89 -1.42 19.64
CA LEU A 125 -6.96 0.04 19.65
C LEU A 125 -8.36 0.57 19.33
N GLY A 126 -9.31 -0.31 18.98
CA GLY A 126 -10.66 0.08 18.55
C GLY A 126 -10.63 0.95 17.29
N LEU A 127 -9.67 0.72 16.39
CA LEU A 127 -9.51 1.44 15.13
C LEU A 127 -10.37 0.89 13.99
N LEU A 128 -11.09 -0.22 14.24
CA LEU A 128 -12.24 -0.55 13.43
C LEU A 128 -13.35 0.41 13.87
N ASP A 129 -13.46 1.54 13.17
CA ASP A 129 -14.73 2.22 13.10
C ASP A 129 -15.74 1.19 12.56
N GLU A 130 -16.62 0.70 13.43
CA GLU A 130 -17.85 0.07 13.00
C GLU A 130 -18.61 1.17 12.26
N ASP A 131 -18.46 1.24 10.93
CA ASP A 131 -19.38 1.97 10.07
C ASP A 131 -20.80 1.47 10.38
N GLU A 132 -21.59 2.31 11.08
CA GLU A 132 -23.03 2.13 11.29
C GLU A 132 -23.83 2.35 10.01
#